data_AF-G3TN87-F1
#
_entry.id   AF-G3TN87-F1
#
_cell.length_a   1.000
_cell.length_b   1.000
_cell.length_c   1.000
_cell.angle_alpha   90.00
_cell.angle_beta   90.00
_cell.angle_gamma   90.00
#
_symmetry.space_group_name_H-M   'P 1'
#
loop_
_entity.id
_entity.type
_entity.pdbx_description
1 polymer ?
#
loop_
_entity_poly.entity_id
_entity_poly.type
_entity_poly.pdbx_seq_one_letter_code
_entity_poly.pdbx_strand_id
1 'polypeptide(L)'
;MSPEKRGVRVPFRKLKKFDCEEKQALVEKAREAYHESIDWCLSLICDYRVRIGCGSFVGNFFEYYRADISYPIRKEMKQDTLRDIFPKLHNQGTVETMVVTSQTKKMSFQKILPDRMKAARDRANKNLVDFIVNARGTDSHLLDILKGKKKSRWLQSFLHAKNFIPSIETYFEDEDQLDEVVKYLQEISKDIDDSMLTMIKTDKIKFILEVLLPEAIICSISAVDGLDYKEAEAKYLKGPSLGYRERELFDSKILFGKRRK
;
A
#
# COMPACT_ATOMS: atom_id res chain seq x y z
N MET A 1 -25.78 -9.91 -0.23
CA MET A 1 -24.46 -10.56 -0.01
C MET A 1 -23.75 -9.89 1.17
N SER A 2 -23.00 -10.62 2.01
CA SER A 2 -22.08 -9.99 2.96
C SER A 2 -20.72 -9.91 2.30
N PRO A 3 -20.28 -8.74 1.83
CA PRO A 3 -19.04 -8.62 1.09
C PRO A 3 -17.80 -8.68 2.03
N GLU A 4 -18.04 -8.93 3.32
CA GLU A 4 -17.02 -9.21 4.34
C GLU A 4 -16.74 -10.70 4.52
N LYS A 5 -17.61 -11.58 4.00
CA LYS A 5 -17.37 -13.02 4.03
C LYS A 5 -16.32 -13.37 2.99
N ARG A 6 -15.29 -14.11 3.40
CA ARG A 6 -14.26 -14.66 2.50
C ARG A 6 -14.93 -15.54 1.44
N GLY A 7 -14.49 -15.42 0.19
CA GLY A 7 -14.98 -16.24 -0.92
C GLY A 7 -14.70 -17.74 -0.71
N VAL A 8 -15.41 -18.58 -1.46
CA VAL A 8 -15.20 -20.03 -1.46
C VAL A 8 -14.10 -20.38 -2.47
N ARG A 9 -13.18 -21.28 -2.10
CA ARG A 9 -12.17 -21.81 -3.03
C ARG A 9 -12.82 -22.80 -3.98
N VAL A 10 -12.70 -22.54 -5.28
CA VAL A 10 -13.19 -23.42 -6.34
C VAL A 10 -12.10 -23.64 -7.39
N PRO A 11 -11.99 -24.84 -7.99
CA PRO A 11 -11.04 -25.08 -9.08
C PRO A 11 -11.36 -24.18 -10.27
N PHE A 12 -10.34 -23.53 -10.84
CA PHE A 12 -10.50 -22.60 -11.97
C PHE A 12 -11.19 -23.25 -13.18
N ARG A 13 -10.89 -24.53 -13.45
CA ARG A 13 -11.50 -25.30 -14.56
C ARG A 13 -13.03 -25.46 -14.45
N LYS A 14 -13.61 -25.23 -13.27
CA LYS A 14 -15.06 -25.28 -13.03
C LYS A 14 -15.75 -23.92 -13.16
N LEU A 15 -15.00 -22.85 -13.42
CA LEU A 15 -15.53 -21.51 -13.60
C LEU A 15 -15.76 -21.21 -15.07
N LYS A 16 -16.91 -20.64 -15.39
CA LYS A 16 -17.22 -20.07 -16.71
C LYS A 16 -17.21 -18.55 -16.61
N LYS A 17 -16.77 -17.87 -17.67
CA LYS A 17 -16.91 -16.42 -17.79
C LYS A 17 -18.41 -16.08 -17.81
N PHE A 18 -18.78 -14.95 -17.22
CA PHE A 18 -20.19 -14.56 -17.15
C PHE A 18 -20.83 -14.37 -18.53
N ASP A 19 -20.09 -13.81 -19.49
CA ASP A 19 -20.53 -13.66 -20.89
C ASP A 19 -20.00 -14.78 -21.79
N CYS A 20 -20.11 -16.03 -21.34
CA CYS A 20 -19.84 -17.20 -22.18
C CYS A 20 -21.00 -17.48 -23.14
N GLU A 21 -20.75 -18.30 -24.18
CA GLU A 21 -21.77 -18.66 -25.18
C GLU A 21 -22.99 -19.34 -24.56
N GLU A 22 -22.79 -20.13 -23.49
CA GLU A 22 -23.86 -20.88 -22.82
C GLU A 22 -24.63 -20.03 -21.78
N LYS A 23 -24.32 -18.73 -21.65
CA LYS A 23 -24.89 -17.85 -20.61
C LYS A 23 -26.41 -17.94 -20.55
N GLN A 24 -27.08 -17.85 -21.70
CA GLN A 24 -28.54 -17.82 -21.75
C GLN A 24 -29.14 -19.14 -21.22
N ALA A 25 -28.62 -20.27 -21.68
CA ALA A 25 -29.04 -21.59 -21.21
C ALA A 25 -28.79 -21.78 -19.70
N LEU A 26 -27.67 -21.26 -19.18
CA LEU A 26 -27.37 -21.32 -17.75
C LEU A 26 -28.30 -20.43 -16.91
N VAL A 27 -28.68 -19.25 -17.43
CA VAL A 27 -29.64 -18.35 -16.77
C VAL A 27 -31.03 -18.96 -16.74
N GLU A 28 -31.51 -19.50 -17.86
CA GLU A 28 -32.82 -20.16 -17.96
C GLU A 28 -32.91 -21.34 -17.00
N LYS A 29 -31.89 -22.22 -17.01
CA LYS A 29 -31.79 -23.33 -16.09
C LYS A 29 -31.78 -22.90 -14.62
N ALA A 30 -31.10 -21.79 -14.30
CA ALA A 30 -31.06 -21.29 -12.93
C ALA A 30 -32.40 -20.65 -12.50
N ARG A 31 -33.14 -20.05 -13.45
CA ARG A 31 -34.47 -19.47 -13.20
C ARG A 31 -35.51 -20.53 -12.84
N GLU A 32 -35.39 -21.76 -13.34
CA GLU A 32 -36.31 -22.86 -12.99
C GLU A 32 -36.45 -23.08 -11.48
N ALA A 33 -35.35 -22.94 -10.73
CA ALA A 33 -35.33 -23.14 -9.28
C ALA A 33 -35.21 -21.83 -8.49
N TYR A 34 -34.65 -20.77 -9.08
CA TYR A 34 -34.23 -19.56 -8.37
C TYR A 34 -34.61 -18.26 -9.09
N HIS A 35 -35.73 -18.26 -9.82
CA HIS A 35 -36.17 -17.18 -10.72
C HIS A 35 -35.91 -15.77 -10.17
N GLU A 36 -36.57 -15.39 -9.08
CA GLU A 36 -36.44 -14.06 -8.48
C GLU A 36 -34.98 -13.74 -8.13
N SER A 37 -34.27 -14.69 -7.53
CA SER A 37 -32.90 -14.49 -7.07
C SER A 37 -31.90 -14.31 -8.22
N ILE A 38 -32.12 -15.01 -9.34
CA ILE A 38 -31.31 -14.85 -10.55
C ILE A 38 -31.60 -13.50 -11.19
N ASP A 39 -32.86 -13.08 -11.27
CA ASP A 39 -33.21 -11.76 -11.82
C ASP A 39 -32.61 -10.63 -10.97
N TRP A 40 -32.61 -10.76 -9.64
CA TRP A 40 -31.90 -9.84 -8.75
C TRP A 40 -30.40 -9.74 -9.06
N CYS A 41 -29.73 -10.89 -9.20
CA CYS A 41 -28.31 -10.93 -9.54
C CYS A 41 -28.04 -10.26 -10.90
N LEU A 42 -28.89 -10.52 -11.90
CA LEU A 42 -28.77 -9.93 -13.23
C LEU A 42 -29.00 -8.42 -13.19
N SER A 43 -30.03 -7.93 -12.49
CA SER A 43 -30.31 -6.49 -12.33
C SER A 43 -29.15 -5.75 -11.68
N LEU A 44 -28.52 -6.32 -10.65
CA LEU A 44 -27.33 -5.73 -10.01
C LEU A 44 -26.13 -5.66 -10.97
N ILE A 45 -25.88 -6.72 -11.74
CA ILE A 45 -24.78 -6.77 -12.71
C ILE A 45 -25.03 -5.79 -13.86
N CYS A 46 -26.27 -5.69 -14.34
CA CYS A 46 -26.67 -4.76 -15.39
C CYS A 46 -26.51 -3.30 -14.93
N ASP A 47 -27.04 -2.92 -13.77
CA ASP A 47 -26.92 -1.55 -13.26
C ASP A 47 -25.45 -1.15 -13.03
N TYR A 48 -24.63 -2.07 -12.49
CA TYR A 48 -23.18 -1.87 -12.38
C TYR A 48 -22.53 -1.56 -13.75
N ARG A 49 -22.84 -2.38 -14.76
CA ARG A 49 -22.27 -2.22 -16.11
C ARG A 49 -22.71 -0.92 -16.78
N VAL A 50 -23.97 -0.51 -16.62
CA VAL A 50 -24.47 0.76 -17.12
C VAL A 50 -23.72 1.93 -16.48
N ARG A 51 -23.52 1.91 -15.15
CA ARG A 51 -22.83 2.99 -14.45
C ARG A 51 -21.35 3.11 -14.80
N ILE A 52 -20.67 1.97 -15.00
CA ILE A 52 -19.31 1.95 -15.55
C ILE A 52 -19.31 2.52 -16.97
N GLY A 53 -20.21 2.06 -17.84
CA GLY A 53 -20.28 2.46 -19.24
C GLY A 53 -20.62 3.94 -19.46
N CYS A 54 -21.46 4.51 -18.60
CA CYS A 54 -21.84 5.92 -18.64
C CYS A 54 -20.89 6.83 -17.83
N GLY A 55 -19.84 6.27 -17.19
CA GLY A 55 -18.89 7.03 -16.37
C GLY A 55 -19.44 7.56 -15.04
N SER A 56 -20.64 7.14 -14.63
CA SER A 56 -21.26 7.57 -13.37
C SER A 56 -20.73 6.81 -12.14
N PHE A 57 -19.90 5.79 -12.35
CA PHE A 57 -19.18 5.08 -11.30
C PHE A 57 -17.81 4.58 -11.78
N VAL A 58 -16.83 4.61 -10.89
CA VAL A 58 -15.49 4.04 -11.10
C VAL A 58 -15.17 3.16 -9.90
N GLY A 59 -14.87 1.88 -10.15
CA GLY A 59 -14.57 0.91 -9.09
C GLY A 59 -14.95 -0.51 -9.48
N ASN A 60 -14.69 -1.46 -8.59
CA ASN A 60 -15.09 -2.86 -8.79
C ASN A 60 -16.55 -3.12 -8.37
N PHE A 61 -17.09 -4.27 -8.77
CA PHE A 61 -18.49 -4.65 -8.47
C PHE A 61 -18.83 -4.65 -6.97
N PHE A 62 -17.89 -5.02 -6.11
CA PHE A 62 -18.11 -5.04 -4.66
C PHE A 62 -18.06 -3.65 -4.02
N GLU A 63 -17.33 -2.70 -4.60
CA GLU A 63 -17.38 -1.29 -4.23
C GLU A 63 -18.70 -0.67 -4.66
N TYR A 64 -19.14 -0.93 -5.89
CA TYR A 64 -20.46 -0.55 -6.38
C TYR A 64 -21.58 -1.06 -5.47
N TYR A 65 -21.54 -2.36 -5.10
CA TYR A 65 -22.54 -2.96 -4.22
C TYR A 65 -22.55 -2.38 -2.79
N ARG A 66 -21.48 -1.69 -2.36
CA ARG A 66 -21.45 -0.96 -1.08
C ARG A 66 -21.83 0.51 -1.21
N ALA A 67 -21.59 1.12 -2.37
CA ALA A 67 -21.84 2.52 -2.61
C ALA A 67 -23.34 2.85 -2.63
N ASP A 68 -23.71 4.07 -2.25
CA ASP A 68 -25.12 4.51 -2.19
C ASP A 68 -25.83 4.48 -3.54
N ILE A 69 -25.08 4.59 -4.63
CA ILE A 69 -25.62 4.52 -5.99
C ILE A 69 -26.30 3.19 -6.33
N SER A 70 -25.97 2.09 -5.62
CA SER A 70 -26.67 0.81 -5.80
C SER A 70 -27.86 0.64 -4.86
N TYR A 71 -28.13 1.63 -3.99
CA TYR A 71 -29.24 1.60 -3.04
C TYR A 71 -30.61 1.38 -3.69
N PRO A 72 -30.97 2.00 -4.82
CA PRO A 72 -32.27 1.75 -5.47
C PRO A 72 -32.49 0.26 -5.77
N ILE A 73 -31.47 -0.40 -6.34
CA ILE A 73 -31.51 -1.84 -6.62
C ILE A 73 -31.48 -2.67 -5.33
N ARG A 74 -30.70 -2.27 -4.33
CA ARG A 74 -30.63 -3.00 -3.04
C ARG A 74 -31.88 -2.84 -2.18
N LYS A 75 -32.63 -1.74 -2.31
CA LYS A 75 -33.83 -1.45 -1.50
C LYS A 75 -35.00 -2.35 -1.91
N GLU A 76 -35.14 -2.60 -3.21
CA GLU A 76 -36.16 -3.51 -3.71
C GLU A 76 -35.86 -4.98 -3.35
N MET A 77 -34.62 -5.28 -2.94
CA MET A 77 -34.19 -6.59 -2.45
C MET A 77 -34.72 -6.84 -1.02
N LYS A 78 -35.75 -7.69 -0.88
CA LYS A 78 -36.19 -8.17 0.45
C LYS A 78 -35.06 -8.98 1.11
N GLN A 79 -34.52 -8.49 2.22
CA GLN A 79 -33.34 -9.09 2.90
C GLN A 79 -33.56 -10.54 3.36
N ASP A 80 -34.80 -10.95 3.64
CA ASP A 80 -35.14 -12.30 4.11
C ASP A 80 -35.16 -13.35 3.00
N THR A 81 -35.27 -12.94 1.74
CA THR A 81 -35.49 -13.86 0.61
C THR A 81 -34.19 -14.56 0.18
N LEU A 82 -33.02 -13.94 0.34
CA LEU A 82 -31.75 -14.50 -0.19
C LEU A 82 -30.99 -15.43 0.77
N ARG A 83 -31.27 -15.40 2.07
CA ARG A 83 -30.55 -16.25 3.04
C ARG A 83 -30.98 -17.72 3.01
N ASP A 84 -32.19 -18.00 2.52
CA ASP A 84 -32.76 -19.35 2.52
C ASP A 84 -33.01 -19.95 1.12
N ILE A 85 -32.87 -19.17 0.04
CA ILE A 85 -33.19 -19.65 -1.32
C ILE A 85 -31.99 -20.24 -2.05
N PHE A 86 -30.79 -19.64 -1.95
CA PHE A 86 -29.62 -20.22 -2.61
C PHE A 86 -29.10 -21.47 -1.88
N PRO A 87 -28.58 -22.47 -2.60
CA PRO A 87 -27.99 -23.66 -1.99
C PRO A 87 -26.98 -23.25 -0.93
N LYS A 88 -27.25 -23.63 0.32
CA LYS A 88 -26.27 -23.50 1.41
C LYS A 88 -25.11 -24.41 1.04
N LEU A 89 -24.01 -23.82 0.55
CA LEU A 89 -22.77 -24.55 0.31
C LEU A 89 -22.31 -25.13 1.65
N HIS A 90 -22.63 -26.40 1.85
CA HIS A 90 -22.20 -27.11 3.03
C HIS A 90 -20.68 -27.26 2.92
N ASN A 91 -19.93 -26.54 3.76
CA ASN A 91 -18.51 -26.79 3.96
C ASN A 91 -18.38 -28.12 4.72
N GLN A 92 -18.75 -29.23 4.08
CA GLN A 92 -18.59 -30.56 4.63
C GLN A 92 -17.11 -30.89 4.56
N GLY A 93 -16.52 -31.10 5.74
CA GLY A 93 -15.18 -31.66 5.88
C GLY A 93 -15.20 -33.14 5.50
N THR A 94 -15.37 -33.44 4.21
CA THR A 94 -15.21 -34.79 3.68
C THR A 94 -13.77 -34.92 3.22
N VAL A 95 -12.99 -35.53 4.10
CA VAL A 95 -11.69 -36.12 3.83
C VAL A 95 -11.91 -37.25 2.84
N GLU A 96 -11.78 -36.96 1.54
CA GLU A 96 -11.46 -37.99 0.56
C GLU A 96 -10.04 -37.75 0.07
N THR A 97 -9.20 -38.65 0.56
CA THR A 97 -7.80 -38.89 0.25
C THR A 97 -7.59 -38.93 -1.27
N MET A 98 -7.10 -37.83 -1.84
CA MET A 98 -6.22 -37.88 -3.01
C MET A 98 -4.84 -37.39 -2.57
N VAL A 99 -3.95 -38.37 -2.46
CA VAL A 99 -2.55 -38.23 -2.05
C VAL A 99 -1.73 -37.70 -3.23
N VAL A 100 -0.80 -36.78 -2.90
CA VAL A 100 0.30 -36.20 -3.71
C VAL A 100 -0.12 -35.02 -4.61
N THR A 101 0.38 -33.78 -4.51
CA THR A 101 1.38 -33.08 -3.67
C THR A 101 1.16 -31.58 -3.86
N SER A 102 0.82 -30.83 -2.81
CA SER A 102 1.25 -29.43 -2.69
C SER A 102 0.93 -28.96 -1.28
N GLN A 103 1.99 -28.77 -0.50
CA GLN A 103 1.95 -28.26 0.86
C GLN A 103 1.35 -26.85 0.85
N THR A 104 0.13 -26.66 1.37
CA THR A 104 -0.27 -25.34 1.87
C THR A 104 -1.16 -25.52 3.08
N LYS A 105 -0.47 -25.55 4.23
CA LYS A 105 -1.00 -25.65 5.58
C LYS A 105 -2.21 -24.74 5.78
N LYS A 106 -3.25 -25.31 6.40
CA LYS A 106 -4.15 -24.59 7.30
C LYS A 106 -3.29 -23.73 8.23
N MET A 107 -3.33 -22.41 8.06
CA MET A 107 -2.73 -21.48 9.01
C MET A 107 -3.69 -21.39 10.21
N SER A 108 -3.65 -22.41 11.08
CA SER A 108 -3.75 -22.12 12.51
C SER A 108 -2.79 -20.98 12.79
N PHE A 109 -3.16 -20.03 13.64
CA PHE A 109 -2.24 -19.05 14.20
C PHE A 109 -1.17 -19.80 15.05
N GLN A 110 -0.29 -20.54 14.38
CA GLN A 110 0.95 -21.03 14.93
C GLN A 110 1.69 -19.78 15.36
N LYS A 111 2.11 -19.69 16.63
CA LYS A 111 2.95 -18.62 17.19
C LYS A 111 3.86 -18.07 16.10
N ILE A 112 3.47 -16.95 15.50
CA ILE A 112 4.04 -16.55 14.23
C ILE A 112 5.37 -15.92 14.56
N LEU A 113 6.44 -16.43 13.94
CA LEU A 113 7.76 -15.87 14.11
C LEU A 113 7.73 -14.37 13.72
N PRO A 114 8.50 -13.50 14.43
CA PRO A 114 8.57 -12.07 14.15
C PRO A 114 8.86 -11.79 12.68
N ASP A 115 8.40 -10.64 12.17
CA ASP A 115 8.68 -10.23 10.80
C ASP A 115 10.19 -10.05 10.60
N ARG A 116 10.80 -11.04 9.94
CA ARG A 116 12.25 -11.05 9.68
C ARG A 116 12.65 -10.05 8.60
N MET A 117 11.72 -9.62 7.75
CA MET A 117 12.02 -8.67 6.67
C MET A 117 12.21 -7.28 7.23
N LYS A 118 11.32 -6.81 8.11
CA LYS A 118 11.49 -5.52 8.80
C LYS A 118 12.82 -5.50 9.57
N ALA A 119 13.06 -6.52 10.41
CA ALA A 119 14.31 -6.61 11.16
C ALA A 119 15.57 -6.72 10.26
N ALA A 120 15.46 -7.21 9.02
CA ALA A 120 16.57 -7.20 8.08
C ALA A 120 16.80 -5.80 7.47
N ARG A 121 15.71 -5.07 7.17
CA ARG A 121 15.75 -3.68 6.72
C ARG A 121 16.33 -2.77 7.82
N ASP A 122 15.87 -2.88 9.06
CA ASP A 122 16.39 -2.09 10.18
C ASP A 122 17.89 -2.31 10.40
N ARG A 123 18.36 -3.56 10.23
CA ARG A 123 19.80 -3.87 10.26
C ARG A 123 20.57 -3.27 9.09
N ALA A 124 19.99 -3.26 7.88
CA ALA A 124 20.63 -2.63 6.72
C ALA A 124 20.67 -1.09 6.87
N ASN A 125 19.59 -0.50 7.38
CA ASN A 125 19.49 0.93 7.65
C ASN A 125 20.50 1.37 8.72
N LYS A 126 20.84 0.50 9.67
CA LYS A 126 21.91 0.78 10.62
C LYS A 126 23.24 1.12 9.93
N ASN A 127 23.57 0.47 8.82
CA ASN A 127 24.77 0.83 8.04
C ASN A 127 24.68 2.23 7.44
N LEU A 128 23.47 2.67 7.07
CA LEU A 128 23.24 4.04 6.60
C LEU A 128 23.42 5.04 7.74
N VAL A 129 22.81 4.77 8.90
CA VAL A 129 22.98 5.60 10.11
C VAL A 129 24.45 5.68 10.51
N ASP A 130 25.14 4.55 10.55
CA ASP A 130 26.57 4.48 10.89
C ASP A 130 27.41 5.30 9.91
N PHE A 131 27.11 5.26 8.61
CA PHE A 131 27.82 6.08 7.63
C PHE A 131 27.55 7.57 7.82
N ILE A 132 26.29 7.95 8.08
CA ILE A 132 25.87 9.35 8.26
C ILE A 132 26.46 9.93 9.54
N VAL A 133 26.22 9.27 10.68
CA VAL A 133 26.47 9.82 12.03
C VAL A 133 27.88 9.48 12.52
N ASN A 134 28.25 8.19 12.49
CA ASN A 134 29.49 7.72 13.10
C ASN A 134 30.70 7.98 12.21
N ALA A 135 30.59 7.67 10.92
CA ALA A 135 31.64 7.93 9.95
C ALA A 135 31.68 9.38 9.46
N ARG A 136 30.66 10.20 9.80
CA ARG A 136 30.50 11.59 9.31
C ARG A 136 30.62 11.66 7.78
N GLY A 137 30.20 10.59 7.09
CA GLY A 137 30.46 10.36 5.68
C GLY A 137 29.71 11.32 4.75
N THR A 138 28.68 11.98 5.27
CA THR A 138 27.88 12.96 4.53
C THR A 138 28.29 14.41 4.77
N ASP A 139 29.24 14.69 5.68
CA ASP A 139 29.62 16.05 6.08
C ASP A 139 30.04 16.90 4.88
N SER A 140 30.97 16.40 4.05
CA SER A 140 31.48 17.14 2.89
C SER A 140 30.37 17.48 1.89
N HIS A 141 29.50 16.51 1.60
CA HIS A 141 28.37 16.66 0.68
C HIS A 141 27.37 17.70 1.20
N LEU A 142 26.96 17.59 2.46
CA LEU A 142 25.99 18.50 3.09
C LEU A 142 26.57 19.92 3.21
N LEU A 143 27.81 20.06 3.66
CA LEU A 143 28.47 21.37 3.76
C LEU A 143 28.66 22.04 2.41
N ASP A 144 28.95 21.29 1.34
CA ASP A 144 29.03 21.84 -0.01
C ASP A 144 27.67 22.33 -0.52
N ILE A 145 26.56 21.68 -0.13
CA ILE A 145 25.20 22.16 -0.41
C ILE A 145 24.93 23.45 0.38
N LEU A 146 25.25 23.47 1.68
CA LEU A 146 25.05 24.64 2.53
C LEU A 146 25.82 25.88 2.02
N LYS A 147 27.03 25.67 1.51
CA LYS A 147 27.88 26.74 0.94
C LYS A 147 27.54 27.07 -0.53
N GLY A 148 26.52 26.44 -1.11
CA GLY A 148 26.12 26.63 -2.50
C GLY A 148 27.12 26.11 -3.55
N LYS A 149 28.12 25.32 -3.14
CA LYS A 149 29.11 24.72 -4.04
C LYS A 149 28.54 23.54 -4.82
N LYS A 150 27.63 22.79 -4.20
CA LYS A 150 26.96 21.63 -4.81
C LYS A 150 25.47 21.94 -5.03
N LYS A 151 24.97 21.60 -6.22
CA LYS A 151 23.55 21.75 -6.54
C LYS A 151 22.76 20.60 -5.92
N SER A 152 21.68 20.95 -5.23
CA SER A 152 20.73 20.02 -4.63
C SER A 152 19.35 20.22 -5.24
N ARG A 153 18.74 19.12 -5.72
CA ARG A 153 17.35 19.14 -6.21
C ARG A 153 16.37 19.39 -5.06
N TRP A 154 16.66 18.86 -3.88
CA TRP A 154 15.84 19.02 -2.68
C TRP A 154 15.85 20.48 -2.22
N LEU A 155 17.03 21.12 -2.18
CA LEU A 155 17.17 22.56 -1.89
C LEU A 155 16.44 23.42 -2.94
N GLN A 156 16.62 23.12 -4.23
CA GLN A 156 15.93 23.87 -5.29
C GLN A 156 14.40 23.75 -5.16
N SER A 157 13.90 22.55 -4.88
CA SER A 157 12.47 22.32 -4.68
C SER A 157 11.97 23.07 -3.45
N PHE A 158 12.70 23.01 -2.34
CA PHE A 158 12.39 23.71 -1.11
C PHE A 158 12.27 25.24 -1.31
N LEU A 159 13.19 25.84 -2.09
CA LEU A 159 13.20 27.28 -2.35
C LEU A 159 12.13 27.73 -3.37
N HIS A 160 11.83 26.90 -4.37
CA HIS A 160 10.97 27.29 -5.49
C HIS A 160 9.52 26.81 -5.39
N ALA A 161 9.18 25.89 -4.48
CA ALA A 161 7.90 25.20 -4.54
C ALA A 161 6.84 25.75 -3.55
N LYS A 162 5.69 26.12 -4.14
CA LYS A 162 4.32 25.96 -3.57
C LYS A 162 3.88 24.48 -3.53
N ASN A 163 4.72 23.56 -4.03
CA ASN A 163 4.45 22.15 -4.19
C ASN A 163 5.33 21.35 -3.23
N PHE A 164 4.75 20.98 -2.09
CA PHE A 164 5.28 20.01 -1.16
C PHE A 164 5.64 18.72 -1.89
N ILE A 165 6.93 18.35 -1.95
CA ILE A 165 7.31 16.96 -2.19
C ILE A 165 7.12 16.30 -0.83
N PRO A 166 6.16 15.38 -0.66
CA PRO A 166 5.94 14.75 0.63
C PRO A 166 7.26 14.17 1.12
N SER A 167 7.62 14.46 2.37
CA SER A 167 8.74 13.78 3.04
C SER A 167 8.56 12.29 2.82
N ILE A 168 9.43 11.71 2.00
CA ILE A 168 9.41 10.29 1.72
C ILE A 168 10.21 9.64 2.86
N GLU A 169 9.62 9.62 4.07
CA GLU A 169 10.10 8.84 5.22
C GLU A 169 10.03 7.36 4.84
N THR A 170 11.05 6.91 4.09
CA THR A 170 11.06 5.58 3.49
C THR A 170 12.05 4.65 4.13
N TYR A 171 13.14 5.15 4.70
CA TYR A 171 14.22 4.28 5.16
C TYR A 171 14.22 4.11 6.69
N PHE A 172 14.11 5.17 7.49
CA PHE A 172 14.16 5.05 8.96
C PHE A 172 12.78 4.83 9.57
N GLU A 173 12.32 3.57 9.63
CA GLU A 173 11.10 3.17 10.35
C GLU A 173 11.30 2.98 11.87
N ASP A 174 12.55 3.00 12.32
CA ASP A 174 12.93 2.95 13.72
C ASP A 174 13.14 4.39 14.20
N GLU A 175 12.33 4.83 15.17
CA GLU A 175 12.37 6.19 15.71
C GLU A 175 13.75 6.52 16.29
N ASP A 176 14.43 5.54 16.91
CA ASP A 176 15.76 5.77 17.50
C ASP A 176 16.79 6.07 16.39
N GLN A 177 16.68 5.40 15.23
CA GLN A 177 17.54 5.66 14.06
C GLN A 177 17.28 7.05 13.48
N LEU A 178 16.01 7.43 13.36
CA LEU A 178 15.63 8.74 12.83
C LEU A 178 16.10 9.86 13.76
N ASP A 179 15.90 9.70 15.06
CA ASP A 179 16.34 10.67 16.08
C ASP A 179 17.85 10.89 16.06
N GLU A 180 18.63 9.82 15.91
CA GLU A 180 20.09 9.90 15.83
C GLU A 180 20.53 10.70 14.60
N VAL A 181 19.95 10.43 13.43
CA VAL A 181 20.24 11.16 12.20
C VAL A 181 19.79 12.61 12.30
N VAL A 182 18.58 12.88 12.79
CA VAL A 182 18.06 14.24 12.94
C VAL A 182 18.93 15.06 13.89
N LYS A 183 19.39 14.48 15.00
CA LYS A 183 20.31 15.15 15.93
C LYS A 183 21.64 15.50 15.26
N TYR A 184 22.21 14.58 14.48
CA TYR A 184 23.40 14.86 13.67
C TYR A 184 23.17 15.99 12.66
N LEU A 185 22.03 15.99 11.94
CA LEU A 185 21.71 17.04 10.98
C LEU A 185 21.47 18.40 11.65
N GLN A 186 20.93 18.41 12.87
CA GLN A 186 20.84 19.62 13.68
C GLN A 186 22.22 20.19 14.01
N GLU A 187 23.22 19.34 14.30
CA GLU A 187 24.60 19.79 14.50
C GLU A 187 25.18 20.45 13.24
N ILE A 188 25.03 19.82 12.07
CA ILE A 188 25.47 20.41 10.80
C ILE A 188 24.74 21.71 10.47
N SER A 189 23.44 21.79 10.80
CA SER A 189 22.64 22.98 10.56
C SER A 189 23.06 24.21 11.40
N LYS A 190 23.98 24.04 12.37
CA LYS A 190 24.57 25.17 13.10
C LYS A 190 25.53 25.98 12.23
N ASP A 191 26.12 25.36 11.21
CA ASP A 191 27.08 25.99 10.29
C ASP A 191 26.40 26.71 9.11
N ILE A 192 25.08 26.89 9.16
CA ILE A 192 24.33 27.63 8.15
C ILE A 192 24.64 29.13 8.28
N ASP A 193 25.00 29.76 7.15
CA ASP A 193 25.26 31.20 7.09
C ASP A 193 23.96 32.04 7.13
N ASP A 194 24.08 33.33 7.48
CA ASP A 194 22.94 34.24 7.59
C ASP A 194 22.18 34.40 6.27
N SER A 195 22.87 34.22 5.13
CA SER A 195 22.28 34.27 3.80
C SER A 195 21.30 33.10 3.59
N MET A 196 21.75 31.88 3.84
CA MET A 196 20.95 30.67 3.75
C MET A 196 19.84 30.66 4.79
N LEU A 197 20.09 31.15 6.02
CA LEU A 197 19.05 31.31 7.05
C LEU A 197 17.89 32.19 6.56
N THR A 198 18.22 33.29 5.87
CA THR A 198 17.23 34.19 5.28
C THR A 198 16.44 33.50 4.17
N MET A 199 17.12 32.72 3.31
CA MET A 199 16.49 31.96 2.23
C MET A 199 15.51 30.89 2.73
N ILE A 200 15.83 30.23 3.85
CA ILE A 200 14.95 29.20 4.46
C ILE A 200 13.87 29.78 5.37
N LYS A 201 13.70 31.12 5.41
CA LYS A 201 12.74 31.83 6.27
C LYS A 201 12.86 31.45 7.75
N THR A 202 14.08 31.14 8.20
CA THR A 202 14.38 30.73 9.58
C THR A 202 13.75 29.39 10.00
N ASP A 203 13.10 28.64 9.10
CA ASP A 203 12.50 27.34 9.42
C ASP A 203 13.53 26.20 9.29
N LYS A 204 14.39 26.10 10.30
CA LYS A 204 15.46 25.08 10.36
C LYS A 204 14.91 23.66 10.40
N ILE A 205 13.77 23.44 11.06
CA ILE A 205 13.19 22.11 11.20
C ILE A 205 12.73 21.62 9.83
N LYS A 206 11.96 22.45 9.13
CA LYS A 206 11.49 22.11 7.79
C LYS A 206 12.65 21.91 6.82
N PHE A 207 13.69 22.74 6.91
CA PHE A 207 14.90 22.58 6.11
C PHE A 207 15.62 21.25 6.37
N ILE A 208 15.74 20.83 7.64
CA ILE A 208 16.34 19.54 7.99
C ILE A 208 15.52 18.40 7.38
N LEU A 209 14.20 18.39 7.56
CA LEU A 209 13.34 17.30 7.11
C LEU A 209 13.20 17.22 5.58
N GLU A 210 13.07 18.35 4.90
CA GLU A 210 12.78 18.39 3.45
C GLU A 210 14.04 18.46 2.58
N VAL A 211 15.21 18.83 3.14
CA VAL A 211 16.45 18.98 2.38
C VAL A 211 17.58 18.12 2.95
N LEU A 212 18.01 18.36 4.18
CA LEU A 212 19.22 17.71 4.71
C LEU A 212 19.04 16.21 4.90
N LEU A 213 17.88 15.78 5.39
CA LEU A 213 17.54 14.39 5.61
C LEU A 213 17.54 13.56 4.32
N PRO A 214 16.81 13.94 3.25
CA PRO A 214 16.88 13.20 1.99
C PRO A 214 18.28 13.22 1.38
N GLU A 215 19.00 14.35 1.45
CA GLU A 215 20.38 14.45 0.95
C GLU A 215 21.35 13.52 1.68
N ALA A 216 21.24 13.43 3.01
CA ALA A 216 22.07 12.54 3.82
C ALA A 216 21.79 11.07 3.51
N ILE A 217 20.50 10.68 3.40
CA ILE A 217 20.12 9.31 3.07
C ILE A 217 20.60 8.92 1.67
N ILE A 218 20.42 9.78 0.66
CA ILE A 218 20.86 9.49 -0.71
C ILE A 218 22.38 9.38 -0.79
N CYS A 219 23.11 10.30 -0.16
CA CYS A 219 24.57 10.23 -0.12
C CYS A 219 25.04 8.95 0.58
N SER A 220 24.37 8.55 1.65
CA SER A 220 24.67 7.31 2.35
C SER A 220 24.36 6.07 1.51
N ILE A 221 23.23 6.03 0.80
CA ILE A 221 22.88 4.95 -0.12
C ILE A 221 23.96 4.83 -1.22
N SER A 222 24.36 5.96 -1.82
CA SER A 222 25.41 5.98 -2.84
C SER A 222 26.71 5.37 -2.32
N ALA A 223 27.14 5.74 -1.10
CA ALA A 223 28.38 5.23 -0.53
C ALA A 223 28.29 3.76 -0.07
N VAL A 224 27.21 3.40 0.64
CA VAL A 224 27.05 2.06 1.25
C VAL A 224 26.74 1.00 0.19
N ASP A 225 25.92 1.33 -0.81
CA ASP A 225 25.57 0.39 -1.89
C ASP A 225 26.51 0.49 -3.10
N GLY A 226 27.46 1.43 -3.11
CA GLY A 226 28.39 1.64 -4.22
C GLY A 226 27.71 2.11 -5.51
N LEU A 227 26.63 2.89 -5.38
CA LEU A 227 25.82 3.39 -6.49
C LEU A 227 26.22 4.81 -6.89
N ASP A 228 26.01 5.18 -8.16
CA ASP A 228 26.04 6.59 -8.55
C ASP A 228 24.96 7.39 -7.81
N TYR A 229 25.18 8.69 -7.61
CA TYR A 229 24.24 9.55 -6.91
C TYR A 229 22.83 9.51 -7.53
N LYS A 230 22.72 9.46 -8.88
CA LYS A 230 21.41 9.39 -9.54
C LYS A 230 20.70 8.05 -9.30
N GLU A 231 21.47 6.96 -9.23
CA GLU A 231 20.92 5.63 -8.94
C GLU A 231 20.48 5.53 -7.48
N ALA A 232 21.26 6.12 -6.56
CA ALA A 232 20.89 6.25 -5.16
C ALA A 232 19.62 7.10 -4.98
N GLU A 233 19.49 8.21 -5.70
CA GLU A 233 18.28 9.04 -5.69
C GLU A 233 17.07 8.26 -6.21
N ALA A 234 17.21 7.51 -7.31
CA ALA A 234 16.12 6.66 -7.82
C ALA A 234 15.73 5.57 -6.82
N LYS A 235 16.71 4.96 -6.13
CA LYS A 235 16.47 3.98 -5.07
C LYS A 235 15.78 4.60 -3.85
N TYR A 236 16.14 5.82 -3.48
CA TYR A 236 15.48 6.58 -2.43
C TYR A 236 14.00 6.84 -2.77
N LEU A 237 13.73 7.38 -3.96
CA LEU A 237 12.37 7.68 -4.42
C LEU A 237 11.47 6.44 -4.55
N LYS A 238 12.07 5.28 -4.88
CA LYS A 238 11.35 4.00 -4.94
C LYS A 238 10.94 3.48 -3.56
N GLY A 239 11.68 3.86 -2.51
CA GLY A 239 11.51 3.35 -1.15
C GLY A 239 11.94 1.88 -0.98
N PRO A 240 11.91 1.36 0.26
CA PRO A 240 12.24 -0.03 0.55
C PRO A 240 11.20 -0.98 -0.05
N SER A 241 11.63 -2.20 -0.38
CA SER A 241 10.73 -3.27 -0.78
C SER A 241 9.95 -3.80 0.43
N LEU A 242 8.64 -3.56 0.43
CA LEU A 242 7.73 -4.11 1.45
C LEU A 242 7.40 -5.57 1.16
N GLY A 243 7.39 -6.38 2.22
CA GLY A 243 6.97 -7.78 2.13
C GLY A 243 5.46 -7.91 1.88
N TYR A 244 5.04 -8.99 1.23
CA TYR A 244 3.62 -9.28 1.00
C TYR A 244 2.78 -9.21 2.28
N ARG A 245 3.33 -9.70 3.39
CA ARG A 245 2.69 -9.74 4.70
C ARG A 245 2.53 -8.36 5.36
N GLU A 246 3.54 -7.50 5.23
CA GLU A 246 3.49 -6.13 5.72
C GLU A 246 2.42 -5.32 5.00
N ARG A 247 2.33 -5.53 3.68
CA ARG A 247 1.26 -4.97 2.85
C ARG A 247 -0.12 -5.44 3.29
N GLU A 248 -0.31 -6.75 3.51
CA GLU A 248 -1.58 -7.28 4.02
C GLU A 248 -1.96 -6.70 5.39
N LEU A 249 -0.99 -6.54 6.31
CA LEU A 249 -1.22 -5.96 7.63
C LEU A 249 -1.64 -4.48 7.53
N PHE A 250 -0.95 -3.71 6.69
CA PHE A 250 -1.30 -2.30 6.45
C PHE A 250 -2.68 -2.15 5.81
N ASP A 251 -2.95 -2.91 4.74
CA ASP A 251 -4.24 -2.93 4.06
C ASP A 251 -5.37 -3.32 5.01
N SER A 252 -5.13 -4.29 5.90
CA SER A 252 -6.10 -4.67 6.93
C SER A 252 -6.37 -3.51 7.91
N LYS A 253 -5.35 -2.79 8.38
CA LYS A 253 -5.52 -1.63 9.28
C LYS A 253 -6.30 -0.51 8.62
N ILE A 254 -6.03 -0.22 7.33
CA ILE A 254 -6.82 0.77 6.56
C ILE A 254 -8.28 0.35 6.47
N LEU A 255 -8.54 -0.92 6.14
CA LEU A 255 -9.90 -1.45 6.05
C LEU A 255 -10.63 -1.40 7.39
N PHE A 256 -9.96 -1.65 8.50
CA PHE A 256 -10.53 -1.51 9.84
C PHE A 256 -10.79 -0.05 10.22
N GLY A 257 -9.89 0.88 9.88
CA GLY A 257 -10.06 2.31 10.11
C GLY A 257 -11.25 2.91 9.37
N LYS A 258 -11.49 2.47 8.12
CA LYS A 258 -12.65 2.88 7.32
C LYS A 258 -14.00 2.35 7.82
N ARG A 259 -14.01 1.32 8.68
CA ARG A 259 -15.23 0.76 9.29
C ARG A 259 -15.62 1.42 10.61
N ARG A 260 -14.74 2.26 11.18
CA ARG A 260 -14.97 2.98 12.44
C ARG A 260 -15.42 4.44 12.24
N LYS A 261 -15.44 4.92 11.01
CA LYS A 261 -16.11 6.17 10.60
C LYS A 261 -17.41 5.80 9.90
#